data_AF-A0A6C0JER2-F1
#
_entry.id   AF-A0A6C0JER2-F1
#
_cell.length_a   1.000
_cell.length_b   1.000
_cell.length_c   1.000
_cell.angle_alpha   90.00
_cell.angle_beta   90.00
_cell.angle_gamma   90.00
#
_symmetry.space_group_name_H-M   'P 1'
#
loop_
_entity.id
_entity.type
_entity.pdbx_description
1 polymer ?
#
loop_
_entity_poly.entity_id
_entity_poly.type
_entity_poly.pdbx_seq_one_letter_code
_entity_poly.pdbx_strand_id
1 'polypeptide(L)'
;MKEFLDKYASLSNKNSPITIHYGIKISENIFNTKIDKQRLDSILEKIKKIENMKLNISYINDITEYKTENTSIIKSNNELDYLIYNIKDSIVTNNLYIIKHNIQINSTIIPSISQFESIEKYDLMNISFNNFFNIKIHDYKEYYTLTIQIKKPNSGTFLHNILSKIFT
;
A
#
# COMPACT_ATOMS: atom_id res chain seq x y z
N MET A 1 -16.79 -1.88 0.86
CA MET A 1 -15.62 -2.66 0.41
C MET A 1 -15.92 -3.55 -0.80
N LYS A 2 -16.85 -4.51 -0.67
CA LYS A 2 -17.15 -5.52 -1.71
C LYS A 2 -17.43 -4.92 -3.10
N GLU A 3 -18.35 -3.96 -3.20
CA GLU A 3 -18.71 -3.32 -4.48
C GLU A 3 -17.51 -2.68 -5.19
N PHE A 4 -16.63 -2.02 -4.44
CA PHE A 4 -15.41 -1.42 -4.99
C PHE A 4 -14.46 -2.48 -5.55
N LEU A 5 -14.27 -3.58 -4.81
CA LEU A 5 -13.42 -4.68 -5.26
C LEU A 5 -14.03 -5.40 -6.46
N ASP A 6 -15.34 -5.62 -6.49
CA ASP A 6 -16.04 -6.24 -7.63
C ASP A 6 -15.90 -5.37 -8.89
N LYS A 7 -15.95 -4.04 -8.74
CA LYS A 7 -15.77 -3.08 -9.84
C LYS A 7 -14.33 -3.04 -10.39
N TYR A 8 -13.32 -3.19 -9.54
CA TYR A 8 -11.93 -2.83 -9.91
C TYR A 8 -10.89 -3.96 -9.82
N ALA A 9 -11.14 -5.04 -9.08
CA ALA A 9 -10.13 -6.07 -8.84
C ALA A 9 -9.70 -6.79 -10.12
N SER A 10 -10.64 -7.08 -11.03
CA SER A 10 -10.38 -7.71 -12.33
C SER A 10 -9.63 -6.79 -13.30
N LEU A 11 -9.68 -5.48 -13.09
CA LEU A 11 -9.03 -4.46 -13.93
C LEU A 11 -7.66 -4.05 -13.38
N SER A 12 -7.24 -4.61 -12.25
CA SER A 12 -6.02 -4.21 -11.57
C SER A 12 -4.77 -4.70 -12.28
N ASN A 13 -3.78 -3.83 -12.45
CA ASN A 13 -2.48 -4.17 -13.04
C ASN A 13 -1.37 -3.31 -12.43
N LYS A 14 -0.11 -3.46 -12.87
CA LYS A 14 1.04 -2.72 -12.33
C LYS A 14 0.88 -1.19 -12.41
N ASN A 15 0.30 -0.69 -13.50
CA ASN A 15 0.11 0.73 -13.75
C ASN A 15 -1.24 1.22 -13.23
N SER A 16 -2.15 0.32 -12.88
CA SER A 16 -3.43 0.67 -12.34
C SER A 16 -3.77 -0.27 -11.18
N PRO A 17 -3.06 -0.18 -10.05
CA PRO A 17 -3.32 -1.04 -8.91
C PRO A 17 -4.52 -0.55 -8.10
N ILE A 18 -4.99 -1.42 -7.20
CA ILE A 18 -5.72 -1.00 -6.00
C ILE A 18 -4.71 -0.96 -4.86
N THR A 19 -4.69 0.15 -4.13
CA THR A 19 -3.90 0.33 -2.91
C THR A 19 -4.87 0.42 -1.74
N ILE A 20 -4.60 -0.31 -0.65
CA ILE A 20 -5.42 -0.28 0.56
C ILE A 20 -4.52 0.09 1.72
N HIS A 21 -4.78 1.23 2.34
CA HIS A 21 -4.08 1.67 3.53
C HIS A 21 -4.87 1.25 4.77
N TYR A 22 -4.18 0.64 5.73
CA TYR A 22 -4.76 0.37 7.05
C TYR A 22 -4.51 1.55 7.98
N GLY A 23 -5.49 1.89 8.81
CA GLY A 23 -5.39 3.03 9.70
C GLY A 23 -6.71 3.36 10.41
N ILE A 24 -6.83 4.62 10.84
CA ILE A 24 -8.01 5.14 11.53
C ILE A 24 -8.51 6.38 10.80
N LYS A 25 -9.80 6.41 10.49
CA LYS A 25 -10.46 7.63 10.04
C LYS A 25 -10.58 8.61 11.21
N ILE A 26 -9.96 9.77 11.10
CA ILE A 26 -10.05 10.85 12.10
C ILE A 26 -11.22 11.79 11.76
N SER A 27 -11.35 12.15 10.48
CA SER A 27 -12.41 13.02 9.98
C SER A 27 -12.74 12.70 8.52
N GLU A 28 -13.62 13.47 7.87
CA GLU A 28 -14.00 13.24 6.47
C GLU A 28 -12.80 13.20 5.51
N ASN A 29 -11.82 14.09 5.72
CA ASN A 29 -10.67 14.26 4.84
C ASN A 29 -9.35 13.76 5.44
N ILE A 30 -9.38 13.22 6.67
CA ILE A 30 -8.17 12.82 7.39
C ILE A 30 -8.25 11.34 7.75
N PHE A 31 -7.34 10.56 7.17
CA PHE A 31 -7.15 9.15 7.46
C PHE A 31 -5.72 8.93 7.96
N ASN A 32 -5.57 8.54 9.22
CA ASN A 32 -4.26 8.32 9.83
C ASN A 32 -3.82 6.87 9.62
N THR A 33 -2.74 6.68 8.87
CA THR A 33 -2.17 5.37 8.54
C THR A 33 -1.11 4.89 9.53
N LYS A 34 -0.71 5.73 10.49
CA LYS A 34 0.28 5.37 11.51
C LYS A 34 -0.32 4.36 12.49
N ILE A 35 0.37 3.25 12.67
CA ILE A 35 0.02 2.21 13.65
C ILE A 35 1.20 1.91 14.57
N ASP A 36 0.89 1.55 15.81
CA ASP A 36 1.87 1.07 16.77
C ASP A 36 2.26 -0.40 16.51
N LYS A 37 3.31 -0.84 17.20
CA LYS A 37 3.83 -2.20 17.11
C LYS A 37 2.80 -3.26 17.52
N GLN A 38 2.01 -2.99 18.56
CA GLN A 38 1.03 -3.96 19.08
C GLN A 38 -0.04 -4.29 18.02
N ARG A 39 -0.53 -3.27 17.31
CA ARG A 39 -1.48 -3.42 16.21
C ARG A 39 -0.85 -4.15 15.03
N LEU A 40 0.38 -3.79 14.67
CA LEU A 40 1.10 -4.48 13.60
C LEU A 40 1.27 -5.97 13.92
N ASP A 41 1.74 -6.30 15.13
CA ASP A 41 1.95 -7.68 15.57
C ASP A 41 0.64 -8.47 15.54
N SER A 42 -0.48 -7.88 15.98
CA SER A 42 -1.80 -8.51 15.88
C SER A 42 -2.21 -8.82 14.44
N ILE A 43 -1.88 -7.95 13.48
CA ILE A 43 -2.18 -8.15 12.06
C ILE A 43 -1.28 -9.24 11.46
N LEU A 44 0.00 -9.24 11.80
CA LEU A 44 0.95 -10.26 11.37
C LEU A 44 0.55 -11.65 11.86
N GLU A 45 0.04 -11.76 13.09
CA GLU A 45 -0.49 -13.03 13.61
C GLU A 45 -1.73 -13.50 12.83
N LYS A 46 -2.62 -12.60 12.42
CA LYS A 46 -3.75 -12.95 11.54
C LYS A 46 -3.28 -13.39 10.15
N ILE A 47 -2.25 -12.73 9.59
CA ILE A 47 -1.64 -13.10 8.30
C ILE A 47 -1.05 -14.51 8.34
N LYS A 48 -0.30 -14.85 9.40
CA LYS A 48 0.30 -16.18 9.57
C LYS A 48 -0.73 -17.31 9.62
N LYS A 49 -1.94 -17.02 10.09
CA LYS A 49 -3.06 -18.00 10.19
C LYS A 49 -3.81 -18.21 8.87
N ILE A 50 -3.45 -17.53 7.79
CA ILE A 50 -4.07 -17.75 6.49
C ILE A 50 -3.55 -19.06 5.90
N GLU A 51 -4.35 -20.11 6.04
CA GLU A 51 -4.08 -21.42 5.46
C GLU A 51 -4.08 -21.39 3.92
N ASN A 52 -3.35 -22.34 3.31
CA ASN A 52 -3.34 -22.59 1.87
C ASN A 52 -2.81 -21.44 0.99
N MET A 53 -2.00 -20.53 1.56
CA MET A 53 -1.29 -19.50 0.80
C MET A 53 0.21 -19.58 1.01
N LYS A 54 0.98 -19.62 -0.10
CA LYS A 54 2.43 -19.48 -0.03
C LYS A 54 2.76 -18.01 0.17
N LEU A 55 3.45 -17.74 1.28
CA LEU A 55 3.98 -16.42 1.60
C LEU A 55 5.43 -16.34 1.13
N ASN A 56 5.78 -15.24 0.46
CA ASN A 56 7.17 -14.89 0.19
C ASN A 56 7.45 -13.52 0.83
N ILE A 57 8.47 -13.45 1.67
CA ILE A 57 8.82 -12.25 2.42
C ILE A 57 10.16 -11.73 1.93
N SER A 58 10.21 -10.46 1.57
CA SER A 58 11.44 -9.76 1.18
C SER A 58 11.59 -8.47 1.98
N TYR A 59 12.84 -8.10 2.24
CA TYR A 59 13.19 -6.90 3.00
C TYR A 59 14.00 -5.96 2.12
N ILE A 60 13.73 -4.66 2.23
CA ILE A 60 14.49 -3.59 1.59
C ILE A 60 14.74 -2.55 2.66
N ASN A 61 16.01 -2.23 2.92
CA ASN A 61 16.40 -1.31 3.96
C ASN A 61 16.77 0.06 3.39
N ASP A 62 16.83 1.06 4.25
CA ASP A 62 17.35 2.40 3.96
C ASP A 62 16.65 3.09 2.78
N ILE A 63 15.33 2.91 2.66
CA ILE A 63 14.54 3.58 1.63
C ILE A 63 14.39 5.04 2.01
N THR A 64 14.62 5.93 1.04
CA THR A 64 14.27 7.35 1.15
C THR A 64 13.19 7.68 0.13
N GLU A 65 12.09 8.24 0.59
CA GLU A 65 10.96 8.64 -0.24
C GLU A 65 10.74 10.16 -0.16
N TYR A 66 10.75 10.83 -1.31
CA TYR A 66 10.48 12.26 -1.44
C TYR A 66 9.07 12.43 -2.01
N LYS A 67 8.17 13.06 -1.26
CA LYS A 67 6.75 13.20 -1.64
C LYS A 67 6.40 14.65 -1.93
N THR A 68 5.59 14.87 -2.95
CA THR A 68 4.87 16.12 -3.19
C THR A 68 3.53 15.81 -3.85
N GLU A 69 2.43 16.29 -3.26
CA GLU A 69 1.04 16.06 -3.70
C GLU A 69 0.78 14.63 -4.21
N ASN A 70 0.85 14.44 -5.53
CA ASN A 70 0.53 13.22 -6.24
C ASN A 70 1.76 12.51 -6.83
N THR A 71 2.97 12.91 -6.45
CA THR A 71 4.21 12.33 -6.94
C THR A 71 5.11 11.82 -5.82
N SER A 72 5.92 10.83 -6.14
CA SER A 72 6.92 10.26 -5.24
C SER A 72 8.20 9.93 -6.00
N ILE A 73 9.34 10.26 -5.40
CA ILE A 73 10.64 9.71 -5.78
C ILE A 73 11.07 8.73 -4.69
N ILE A 74 11.24 7.47 -5.06
CA ILE A 74 11.70 6.41 -4.16
C ILE A 74 13.13 6.08 -4.52
N LYS A 75 14.04 6.24 -3.56
CA LYS A 75 15.44 5.83 -3.68
C LYS A 75 15.69 4.61 -2.79
N SER A 76 16.17 3.52 -3.41
CA SER A 76 16.54 2.28 -2.71
C SER A 76 17.63 1.53 -3.47
N ASN A 77 18.65 1.00 -2.80
CA ASN A 77 19.70 0.17 -3.43
C ASN A 77 20.35 0.79 -4.69
N ASN A 78 20.60 2.11 -4.69
CA ASN A 78 21.09 2.89 -5.82
C ASN A 78 20.14 3.00 -7.04
N GLU A 79 18.93 2.48 -6.93
CA GLU A 79 17.85 2.69 -7.90
C GLU A 79 17.00 3.90 -7.49
N LEU A 80 16.42 4.57 -8.49
CA LEU A 80 15.54 5.70 -8.33
C LEU A 80 14.30 5.47 -9.18
N ASP A 81 13.15 5.34 -8.52
CA ASP A 81 11.84 5.26 -9.15
C ASP A 81 11.12 6.59 -9.01
N TYR A 82 10.63 7.15 -10.12
CA TYR A 82 9.74 8.30 -10.09
C TYR A 82 8.31 7.89 -10.43
N LEU A 83 7.37 8.22 -9.55
CA LEU A 83 5.98 7.77 -9.62
C LEU A 83 5.03 8.98 -9.59
N ILE A 84 4.09 9.02 -10.52
CA ILE A 84 2.95 9.95 -10.50
C ILE A 84 1.67 9.15 -10.28
N TYR A 85 0.94 9.46 -9.22
CA TYR A 85 -0.28 8.80 -8.79
C TYR A 85 -1.51 9.63 -9.15
N ASN A 86 -2.39 9.08 -9.97
CA ASN A 86 -3.70 9.67 -10.22
C ASN A 86 -4.78 8.82 -9.57
N ILE A 87 -5.55 9.40 -8.66
CA ILE A 87 -6.68 8.72 -8.02
C ILE A 87 -7.85 8.70 -9.00
N LYS A 88 -8.36 7.50 -9.31
CA LYS A 88 -9.54 7.32 -10.16
C LYS A 88 -10.83 7.19 -9.37
N ASP A 89 -10.76 6.52 -8.23
CA ASP A 89 -11.89 6.27 -7.33
C ASP A 89 -11.31 5.91 -5.95
N SER A 90 -12.05 6.17 -4.88
CA SER A 90 -11.61 5.83 -3.52
C SER A 90 -12.80 5.67 -2.58
N ILE A 91 -12.65 4.79 -1.58
CA ILE A 91 -13.62 4.63 -0.51
C ILE A 91 -12.92 4.46 0.83
N VAL A 92 -13.53 4.94 1.92
CA VAL A 92 -13.12 4.64 3.28
C VAL A 92 -14.15 3.69 3.91
N THR A 93 -13.68 2.60 4.50
CA THR A 93 -14.53 1.57 5.12
C THR A 93 -13.83 1.01 6.36
N ASN A 94 -14.44 1.17 7.53
CA ASN A 94 -13.84 0.79 8.81
C ASN A 94 -12.42 1.39 8.96
N ASN A 95 -11.42 0.53 9.14
CA ASN A 95 -10.00 0.86 9.29
C ASN A 95 -9.23 0.80 7.97
N LEU A 96 -9.91 0.88 6.83
CA LEU A 96 -9.31 0.77 5.50
C LEU A 96 -9.65 1.97 4.64
N TYR A 97 -8.63 2.55 4.03
CA TYR A 97 -8.76 3.50 2.93
C TYR A 97 -8.33 2.82 1.63
N ILE A 98 -9.28 2.62 0.73
CA ILE A 98 -9.12 1.84 -0.50
C ILE A 98 -9.11 2.81 -1.67
N ILE A 99 -8.05 2.76 -2.48
CA ILE A 99 -7.82 3.70 -3.57
C ILE A 99 -7.55 2.95 -4.86
N LYS A 100 -8.22 3.36 -5.94
CA LYS A 100 -7.89 2.95 -7.30
C LYS A 100 -6.95 3.97 -7.92
N HIS A 101 -5.74 3.56 -8.26
CA HIS A 101 -4.78 4.45 -8.92
C HIS A 101 -4.67 4.21 -10.42
N ASN A 102 -4.15 5.23 -11.10
CA ASN A 102 -3.36 5.12 -12.31
C ASN A 102 -1.97 5.69 -12.01
N ILE A 103 -0.93 4.87 -12.14
CA ILE A 103 0.46 5.17 -11.81
C ILE A 103 1.23 5.28 -13.12
N GLN A 104 1.89 6.41 -13.31
CA GLN A 104 2.91 6.60 -14.34
C GLN A 104 4.28 6.44 -13.69
N ILE A 105 5.16 5.67 -14.32
CA ILE A 105 6.51 5.41 -13.83
C ILE A 105 7.49 6.09 -14.79
N ASN A 106 8.45 6.84 -14.26
CA ASN A 106 9.55 7.47 -15.00
C ASN A 106 9.09 8.39 -16.15
N SER A 107 8.13 9.28 -15.87
CA SER A 107 7.82 10.39 -16.78
C SER A 107 9.01 11.35 -16.86
N THR A 108 9.20 11.94 -18.04
CA THR A 108 10.43 12.59 -18.52
C THR A 108 10.88 13.84 -17.74
N ILE A 109 10.17 14.24 -16.67
CA ILE A 109 10.40 15.46 -15.91
C ILE A 109 10.35 15.12 -14.42
N ILE A 110 11.51 15.17 -13.76
CA ILE A 110 11.66 15.02 -12.32
C ILE A 110 11.67 16.43 -11.70
N PRO A 111 10.76 16.76 -10.76
CA PRO A 111 10.79 18.05 -10.06
C PRO A 111 12.10 18.25 -9.29
N SER A 112 12.52 19.50 -9.09
CA SER A 112 13.72 19.82 -8.31
C SER A 112 13.58 19.37 -6.85
N ILE A 113 14.67 18.89 -6.24
CA ILE A 113 14.72 18.38 -4.85
C ILE A 113 14.22 19.40 -3.81
N SER A 114 14.26 20.69 -4.12
CA SER A 114 13.77 21.77 -3.25
C SER A 114 12.24 21.96 -3.22
N GLN A 115 11.47 21.16 -3.97
CA GLN A 115 10.00 21.31 -4.09
C GLN A 115 9.20 20.21 -3.37
N PHE A 116 9.86 19.36 -2.58
CA PHE A 116 9.19 18.26 -1.88
C PHE A 116 8.61 18.69 -0.53
N GLU A 117 7.37 18.29 -0.27
CA GLU A 117 6.63 18.62 0.95
C GLU A 117 7.12 17.77 2.14
N SER A 118 7.57 16.55 1.87
CA SER A 118 8.12 15.66 2.89
C SER A 118 9.22 14.75 2.35
N ILE A 119 10.14 14.43 3.25
CA ILE A 119 11.20 13.44 3.02
C ILE A 119 11.07 12.40 4.13
N GLU A 120 10.80 11.18 3.74
CA GLU A 120 10.62 10.07 4.65
C GLU A 120 11.74 9.04 4.51
N LYS A 121 12.11 8.40 5.62
CA LYS A 121 13.08 7.30 5.65
C LYS A 121 12.49 6.11 6.40
N TYR A 122 12.57 4.93 5.81
CA TYR A 122 11.98 3.72 6.37
C TYR A 122 12.65 2.45 5.84
N ASP A 123 12.45 1.36 6.56
CA ASP A 123 12.68 0.00 6.06
C ASP A 123 11.36 -0.59 5.58
N LEU A 124 11.40 -1.46 4.57
CA LEU A 124 10.22 -2.07 3.97
C LEU A 124 10.29 -3.59 4.07
N MET A 125 9.27 -4.16 4.72
CA MET A 125 8.95 -5.58 4.60
C MET A 125 7.83 -5.75 3.59
N ASN A 126 8.05 -6.59 2.59
CA ASN A 126 7.07 -6.90 1.55
C ASN A 126 6.72 -8.40 1.60
N ILE A 127 5.44 -8.69 1.87
CA ILE A 127 4.87 -10.04 1.99
C ILE A 127 3.99 -10.28 0.77
N SER A 128 4.42 -11.15 -0.15
CA SER A 128 3.67 -11.55 -1.34
C SER A 128 2.84 -12.81 -1.06
N PHE A 129 1.55 -12.76 -1.39
CA PHE A 129 0.61 -13.88 -1.25
C PHE A 129 0.36 -14.53 -2.61
N ASN A 130 1.02 -15.65 -2.92
CA ASN A 130 0.83 -16.38 -4.19
C ASN A 130 0.84 -15.49 -5.46
N ASN A 131 1.52 -14.33 -5.42
CA ASN A 131 1.49 -13.27 -6.44
C ASN A 131 0.12 -12.59 -6.70
N PHE A 132 -0.89 -12.81 -5.86
CA PHE A 132 -2.21 -12.17 -5.95
C PHE A 132 -2.18 -10.71 -5.52
N PHE A 133 -1.56 -10.44 -4.37
CA PHE A 133 -1.37 -9.12 -3.81
C PHE A 133 -0.17 -9.14 -2.87
N ASN A 134 0.32 -7.95 -2.54
CA ASN A 134 1.40 -7.76 -1.60
C ASN A 134 0.91 -6.97 -0.39
N ILE A 135 1.36 -7.34 0.80
CA ILE A 135 1.29 -6.50 1.99
C ILE A 135 2.66 -5.87 2.18
N LYS A 136 2.69 -4.55 2.30
CA LYS A 136 3.85 -3.71 2.50
C LYS A 136 3.78 -3.10 3.88
N ILE A 137 4.80 -3.33 4.69
CA ILE A 137 4.95 -2.76 6.03
C ILE A 137 6.16 -1.84 5.98
N HIS A 138 5.94 -0.56 6.22
CA HIS A 138 6.98 0.45 6.29
C HIS A 138 7.29 0.70 7.76
N ASP A 139 8.54 0.51 8.17
CA ASP A 139 9.06 0.77 9.51
C ASP A 139 9.78 2.11 9.54
N TYR A 140 9.17 3.09 10.22
CA TYR A 140 9.72 4.44 10.41
C TYR A 140 10.43 4.60 11.75
N LYS A 141 10.78 3.49 12.43
CA LYS A 141 11.34 3.41 13.80
C LYS A 141 10.38 3.79 14.92
N GLU A 142 9.64 4.90 14.77
CA GLU A 142 8.68 5.38 15.77
C GLU A 142 7.29 4.81 15.58
N TYR A 143 6.92 4.49 14.35
CA TYR A 143 5.62 3.95 13.97
C TYR A 143 5.75 3.10 12.71
N TYR A 144 4.67 2.39 12.39
CA TYR A 144 4.56 1.59 11.19
C TYR A 144 3.43 2.11 10.31
N THR A 145 3.50 1.81 9.01
CA THR A 145 2.33 1.87 8.13
C THR A 145 2.17 0.55 7.40
N LEU A 146 0.91 0.16 7.14
CA LEU A 146 0.59 -1.06 6.42
C LEU A 146 -0.25 -0.73 5.19
N THR A 147 0.25 -1.16 4.03
CA THR A 147 -0.39 -0.97 2.73
C THR A 147 -0.52 -2.29 2.01
N ILE A 148 -1.67 -2.55 1.39
CA ILE A 148 -1.90 -3.70 0.55
C ILE A 148 -1.95 -3.23 -0.89
N GLN A 149 -1.28 -3.95 -1.78
CA GLN A 149 -1.19 -3.60 -3.19
C GLN A 149 -1.62 -4.76 -4.07
N ILE A 150 -2.71 -4.55 -4.81
CA ILE A 150 -3.24 -5.51 -5.78
C ILE A 150 -2.82 -5.03 -7.18
N LYS A 151 -1.81 -5.70 -7.75
CA LYS A 151 -1.20 -5.35 -9.06
C LYS A 151 -1.54 -6.32 -10.18
N LYS A 152 -2.44 -7.28 -9.95
CA LYS A 152 -2.88 -8.24 -10.95
C LYS A 152 -4.39 -8.42 -10.87
N PRO A 153 -5.05 -8.80 -11.98
CA PRO A 153 -6.45 -9.15 -11.96
C PRO A 153 -6.75 -10.22 -10.92
N ASN A 154 -7.81 -10.01 -10.14
CA ASN A 154 -8.23 -10.96 -9.13
C ASN A 154 -9.76 -10.91 -8.92
N SER A 155 -10.31 -11.93 -8.27
CA SER A 155 -11.70 -11.95 -7.86
C SER A 155 -11.93 -11.00 -6.69
N GLY A 156 -12.91 -10.10 -6.84
CA GLY A 156 -13.32 -9.19 -5.76
C GLY A 156 -13.75 -9.95 -4.50
N THR A 157 -14.51 -11.04 -4.66
CA THR A 157 -14.92 -11.94 -3.57
C THR A 157 -13.73 -12.58 -2.85
N PHE A 158 -12.74 -13.09 -3.59
CA PHE A 158 -11.54 -13.68 -3.00
C PHE A 158 -10.79 -12.65 -2.14
N LEU A 159 -10.54 -11.46 -2.69
CA LEU A 159 -9.87 -10.38 -1.97
C LEU A 159 -10.67 -9.94 -0.74
N HIS A 160 -11.97 -9.73 -0.89
CA HIS A 160 -12.85 -9.34 0.21
C HIS A 160 -12.75 -10.33 1.37
N ASN A 161 -12.82 -11.63 1.10
CA ASN A 161 -12.76 -12.67 2.13
C ASN A 161 -11.43 -12.67 2.89
N ILE A 162 -10.32 -12.46 2.20
CA ILE A 162 -8.99 -12.42 2.84
C ILE A 162 -8.82 -11.15 3.66
N LEU A 163 -9.20 -10.00 3.10
CA LEU A 163 -9.10 -8.72 3.77
C LEU A 163 -9.93 -8.70 5.05
N SER A 164 -11.14 -9.28 5.03
CA SER A 164 -11.93 -9.45 6.25
C SER A 164 -11.20 -10.31 7.28
N LYS A 165 -10.62 -11.45 6.90
CA LYS A 165 -9.85 -12.28 7.86
C LYS A 165 -8.66 -11.56 8.52
N ILE A 166 -8.05 -10.60 7.82
CA ILE A 166 -6.89 -9.87 8.33
C ILE A 166 -7.31 -8.65 9.16
N PHE A 167 -8.32 -7.89 8.73
CA PHE A 167 -8.61 -6.55 9.26
C PHE A 167 -9.92 -6.40 10.03
N THR A 168 -10.76 -7.43 10.09
CA THR A 168 -11.77 -7.60 11.16
C THR A 168 -11.19 -8.51 12.24
#